data_AF-A0A497M7R3-F1
#
_entry.id   AF-A0A497M7R3-F1
#
_cell.length_a   1.000
_cell.length_b   1.000
_cell.length_c   1.000
_cell.angle_alpha   90.00
_cell.angle_beta   90.00
_cell.angle_gamma   90.00
#
_symmetry.space_group_name_H-M   'P 1'
#
loop_
_entity.id
_entity.type
_entity.pdbx_description
1 polymer ?
#
loop_
_entity_poly.entity_id
_entity_poly.type
_entity_poly.pdbx_seq_one_letter_code
_entity_poly.pdbx_strand_id
1 'polypeptide(L)' 'MVGKLKPTDCPLFMEDCTPQTPKGPCMVSIEGTCGIWARHGVRLYR' A
#
# COMPACT_ATOMS: atom_id res chain seq x y z
N MET A 1 2.46 -14.14 0.66
CA MET A 1 3.20 -13.48 1.76
C MET A 1 2.23 -13.15 2.87
N VAL A 2 2.50 -13.60 4.10
CA VAL A 2 1.59 -13.41 5.24
C VAL A 2 1.54 -11.93 5.60
N GLY A 3 0.35 -11.34 5.55
CA GLY A 3 0.05 -9.96 5.94
C GLY A 3 0.23 -9.73 7.44
N LYS A 4 1.48 -9.63 7.89
CA LYS A 4 1.84 -9.31 9.29
C LYS A 4 1.87 -7.82 9.59
N LEU A 5 1.88 -6.97 8.56
CA LEU A 5 1.96 -5.51 8.67
C LEU A 5 0.93 -4.92 7.71
N LYS A 6 0.04 -4.06 8.22
CA LYS A 6 -0.88 -3.32 7.36
C LYS A 6 -0.09 -2.20 6.68
N PRO A 7 -0.50 -1.73 5.50
CA PRO A 7 0.11 -0.54 4.89
C PRO A 7 0.09 0.67 5.83
N THR A 8 -0.89 0.76 6.73
CA THR A 8 -0.96 1.78 7.80
C THR A 8 0.15 1.69 8.85
N ASP A 9 0.78 0.52 9.03
CA ASP A 9 1.94 0.37 9.91
C ASP A 9 3.23 0.87 9.25
N CYS A 10 3.22 1.16 7.94
CA CYS A 10 4.36 1.71 7.24
C CYS A 10 4.35 3.24 7.32
N PRO A 11 5.36 3.88 7.93
CA PRO A 11 5.42 5.35 8.06
C PRO A 11 5.63 6.07 6.72
N LEU A 12 5.96 5.33 5.66
CA LEU A 12 6.14 5.89 4.33
C LEU A 12 4.85 5.79 3.50
N PHE A 13 3.88 4.98 3.90
CA PHE A 13 2.68 4.73 3.11
C PHE A 13 1.80 5.98 3.04
N MET A 14 1.50 6.45 1.82
CA MET A 14 0.71 7.67 1.55
C MET A 14 1.35 8.99 2.03
N GLU A 15 2.52 8.95 2.69
CA GLU A 15 3.34 10.13 2.95
C GLU A 15 4.39 10.33 1.83
N ASP A 16 5.38 9.45 1.75
CA ASP A 16 6.50 9.56 0.78
C ASP A 16 6.44 8.47 -0.30
N CYS A 17 5.86 7.32 0.05
CA CYS A 17 5.56 6.22 -0.85
C CYS A 17 4.11 6.34 -1.32
N THR A 18 3.94 6.76 -2.58
CA THR A 18 2.64 6.90 -3.24
C THR A 18 2.62 6.13 -4.56
N PRO A 19 1.46 5.91 -5.20
CA PRO A 19 1.41 5.29 -6.52
C PRO A 19 2.20 6.08 -7.60
N GLN A 20 2.38 7.39 -7.41
CA GLN A 20 3.16 8.26 -8.29
C GLN A 20 4.65 8.19 -7.97
N THR A 21 4.99 8.02 -6.68
CA THR A 21 6.37 7.93 -6.16
C THR A 21 6.58 6.63 -5.37
N PRO A 22 6.53 5.46 -6.03
CA PRO A 22 6.59 4.20 -5.30
C PRO A 22 8.03 3.94 -4.84
N LYS A 23 8.22 3.71 -3.54
CA LYS A 23 9.53 3.42 -2.94
C LYS A 23 9.89 1.95 -2.89
N GLY A 24 8.95 1.07 -3.21
CA GLY A 24 9.18 -0.37 -3.11
C GLY A 24 8.13 -1.21 -3.83
N PRO A 25 8.40 -2.52 -3.99
CA PRO A 25 7.55 -3.43 -4.76
C PRO A 25 6.16 -3.58 -4.16
N CYS A 26 6.00 -3.33 -2.86
CA CYS A 26 4.70 -3.32 -2.18
C CYS A 26 3.74 -2.22 -2.71
N MET A 27 4.27 -1.13 -3.28
CA MET A 27 3.50 -0.02 -3.86
C MET A 27 3.48 -0.05 -5.40
N VAL A 28 4.59 -0.46 -6.04
CA VAL A 28 4.67 -0.59 -7.51
C VAL A 28 3.76 -1.70 -8.01
N SER A 29 3.76 -2.84 -7.31
CA SER A 29 3.07 -4.03 -7.78
C SER A 29 1.55 -3.85 -7.74
N ILE A 30 0.88 -4.30 -8.80
CA ILE A 30 -0.58 -4.34 -8.88
C ILE A 30 -1.19 -5.29 -7.85
N GLU A 31 -0.46 -6.35 -7.50
CA GLU A 31 -0.79 -7.29 -6.41
C GLU A 31 -0.21 -6.85 -5.06
N GLY A 32 0.52 -5.73 -5.02
CA GLY A 32 1.14 -5.21 -3.82
C GLY A 32 0.11 -4.66 -2.86
N THR A 33 0.15 -5.08 -1.59
CA THR A 33 -0.82 -4.64 -0.57
C THR A 33 -0.88 -3.12 -0.43
N CYS A 34 0.25 -2.41 -0.51
CA CYS A 34 0.26 -0.95 -0.45
C CYS A 34 -0.33 -0.33 -1.73
N GLY A 35 -0.01 -0.87 -2.91
CA GLY A 35 -0.60 -0.42 -4.18
C GLY A 35 -2.12 -0.63 -4.22
N ILE A 36 -2.58 -1.79 -3.76
CA ILE A 36 -4.01 -2.11 -3.62
C ILE A 36 -4.65 -1.20 -2.58
N TRP A 37 -4.03 -0.96 -1.42
CA TRP A 37 -4.60 -0.05 -0.42
C TRP A 37 -4.65 1.40 -0.90
N ALA A 38 -3.64 1.88 -1.61
CA ALA A 38 -3.66 3.24 -2.16
C ALA A 38 -4.73 3.41 -3.25
N ARG A 39 -5.05 2.35 -4.01
CA ARG A 39 -6.05 2.39 -5.10
C ARG A 39 -7.46 1.99 -4.66
N HIS A 40 -7.57 1.02 -3.75
CA HIS A 40 -8.80 0.33 -3.33
C HIS A 40 -9.07 0.38 -1.82
N GLY A 41 -8.16 0.91 -1.00
CA GLY A 41 -8.30 0.99 0.47
C GLY A 41 -9.52 1.76 0.95
N VAL A 42 -10.23 2.44 0.05
CA VAL A 42 -11.54 3.06 0.31
C VAL A 42 -12.70 2.04 0.36
N ARG A 43 -12.48 0.74 0.05
CA ARG A 43 -13.57 -0.22 -0.12
C ARG A 43 -13.53 -1.46 0.78
N LEU A 44 -12.42 -1.71 1.50
CA LEU A 44 -12.28 -2.89 2.37
C LEU A 44 -12.77 -2.67 3.82
N TYR A 45 -13.45 -1.55 4.10
CA TYR A 45 -14.14 -1.32 5.38
C TYR A 45 -15.66 -1.60 5.32
N ARG A 46 -16.16 -2.27 4.26
CA ARG A 46 -17.57 -2.68 4.18
C ARG A 46 -17.73 -4.18 4.36
#